data_AF-A0A964Q292-F1
#
_entry.id   AF-A0A964Q292-F1
#
_cell.length_a   1.000
_cell.length_b   1.000
_cell.length_c   1.000
_cell.angle_alpha   90.00
_cell.angle_beta   90.00
_cell.angle_gamma   90.00
#
_symmetry.space_group_name_H-M   'P 1'
#
loop_
_entity.id
_entity.type
_entity.pdbx_description
1 polymer ?
#
loop_
_entity_poly.entity_id
_entity_poly.type
_entity_poly.pdbx_seq_one_letter_code
_entity_poly.pdbx_strand_id
1 'polypeptide(L)'
;MIPLFEDPCFTFRFADDRIIPRFHLEGIEPGRRVSVFKVCPGTGERLGLLATASVGEGGWVDLPEPIIVRAGEAFIAVPDPASGKVHPID
;
A
#
# COMPACT_ATOMS: atom_id res chain seq x y z
N MET A 1 25.66 7.78 -8.45
CA MET A 1 24.82 6.61 -8.08
C MET A 1 23.39 7.01 -8.31
N ILE A 2 22.76 6.51 -9.37
CA ILE A 2 21.34 6.77 -9.64
C ILE A 2 20.57 5.79 -8.73
N PRO A 3 19.63 6.25 -7.89
CA PRO A 3 18.77 5.30 -7.20
C PRO A 3 17.95 4.56 -8.26
N LEU A 4 18.11 3.24 -8.33
CA LEU A 4 17.12 2.37 -8.97
C LEU A 4 15.85 2.56 -8.14
N PHE A 5 14.94 3.41 -8.62
CA PHE A 5 13.70 3.73 -7.94
C PHE A 5 12.92 2.43 -7.68
N GLU A 6 12.82 2.03 -6.41
CA GLU A 6 12.00 0.91 -5.99
C GLU A 6 10.60 1.45 -5.69
N ASP A 7 9.59 0.93 -6.39
CA ASP A 7 8.20 1.28 -6.10
C ASP A 7 7.88 0.88 -4.65
N PRO A 8 7.55 1.84 -3.77
CA PRO A 8 7.43 1.57 -2.35
C PRO A 8 6.25 0.63 -2.10
N CYS A 9 6.53 -0.58 -1.61
CA CYS A 9 5.49 -1.54 -1.22
C CYS A 9 5.50 -1.70 0.30
N PHE A 10 4.35 -1.50 0.95
CA PHE A 10 4.24 -1.52 2.41
C PHE A 10 3.51 -2.78 2.85
N THR A 11 4.17 -3.64 3.63
CA THR A 11 3.56 -4.88 4.14
C THR A 11 3.11 -4.72 5.58
N PHE A 12 1.85 -5.08 5.85
CA PHE A 12 1.25 -5.04 7.19
C PHE A 12 0.98 -6.46 7.67
N ARG A 13 1.42 -6.77 8.89
CA ARG A 13 1.22 -8.06 9.56
C ARG A 13 0.72 -7.82 10.98
N PHE A 14 -0.22 -8.65 11.42
CA PHE A 14 -0.80 -8.53 12.76
C PHE A 14 -0.73 -9.89 13.47
N ALA A 15 -0.39 -9.85 14.77
CA ALA A 15 -0.37 -11.03 15.62
C ALA A 15 -1.78 -11.49 16.03
N ASP A 16 -2.75 -10.57 16.00
CA ASP A 16 -4.14 -10.78 16.35
C ASP A 16 -5.05 -10.40 15.18
N ASP A 17 -6.31 -10.85 15.24
CA ASP A 17 -7.36 -10.40 14.35
C ASP A 17 -7.56 -8.88 14.47
N ARG A 18 -7.63 -8.20 13.32
CA ARG A 18 -7.88 -6.76 13.24
C ARG A 18 -8.92 -6.43 12.18
N ILE A 19 -9.74 -5.44 12.50
CA ILE A 19 -10.52 -4.70 11.51
C ILE A 19 -9.75 -3.41 11.24
N ILE A 20 -9.35 -3.21 9.98
CA ILE A 20 -8.50 -2.09 9.57
C ILE A 20 -9.34 -1.12 8.72
N PRO A 21 -9.84 -0.02 9.32
CA PRO A 21 -10.54 1.02 8.56
C PRO A 21 -9.57 1.95 7.82
N ARG A 22 -8.34 2.10 8.32
CA ARG A 22 -7.30 2.96 7.76
C ARG A 22 -5.90 2.55 8.20
N PHE A 23 -4.89 2.97 7.45
CA PHE A 23 -3.47 2.78 7.79
C PHE A 23 -2.63 3.96 7.28
N HIS A 24 -1.40 4.09 7.76
CA HIS A 24 -0.50 5.19 7.40
C HIS A 24 0.60 4.69 6.46
N LEU A 25 0.87 5.46 5.40
CA LEU A 25 1.98 5.28 4.48
C LEU A 25 2.93 6.47 4.59
N GLU A 26 4.15 6.21 5.03
CA GLU A 26 5.17 7.25 5.14
C GLU A 26 5.71 7.64 3.77
N GLY A 27 5.90 8.94 3.53
CA GLY A 27 6.53 9.46 2.31
C GLY A 27 5.68 9.34 1.04
N ILE A 28 4.39 9.01 1.16
CA ILE A 28 3.47 8.96 0.03
C ILE A 28 2.62 10.22 -0.02
N GLU A 29 2.63 10.89 -1.18
CA GLU A 29 1.91 12.14 -1.39
C GLU A 29 0.37 11.96 -1.34
N PRO A 30 -0.37 12.90 -0.73
CA PRO A 30 -1.82 12.93 -0.80
C PRO A 30 -2.34 12.91 -2.24
N GLY A 31 -3.49 12.28 -2.45
CA GLY A 31 -4.12 12.06 -3.76
C GLY A 31 -3.59 10.84 -4.52
N ARG A 32 -2.40 10.31 -4.17
CA ARG A 32 -1.87 9.11 -4.82
C ARG A 32 -2.77 7.92 -4.53
N ARG A 33 -3.14 7.17 -5.58
CA ARG A 33 -3.95 5.96 -5.44
C ARG A 33 -3.09 4.84 -4.90
N VAL A 34 -3.69 4.00 -4.07
CA VAL A 34 -3.08 2.83 -3.44
C VAL A 34 -3.99 1.63 -3.70
N SER A 35 -3.38 0.57 -4.21
CA SER A 35 -4.02 -0.74 -4.31
C SER A 35 -3.59 -1.60 -3.12
N VAL A 36 -4.56 -2.20 -2.44
CA VAL A 36 -4.35 -3.04 -1.25
C VAL A 36 -4.61 -4.49 -1.62
N PHE A 37 -3.61 -5.35 -1.50
CA PHE A 37 -3.72 -6.77 -1.85
C PHE A 37 -3.58 -7.65 -0.62
N LYS A 38 -4.36 -8.73 -0.56
CA LYS A 38 -4.08 -9.85 0.33
C LYS A 38 -2.80 -10.53 -0.16
N VAL A 39 -1.94 -10.93 0.77
CA VAL A 39 -0.73 -11.68 0.42
C VAL A 39 -0.61 -12.96 1.21
N CYS A 40 0.06 -13.96 0.63
CA CYS A 40 0.49 -15.14 1.36
C CYS A 40 1.59 -14.71 2.35
N PRO A 41 1.42 -14.91 3.67
CA PRO A 41 2.37 -14.41 4.68
C PRO A 41 3.75 -15.11 4.60
N GLY A 42 3.81 -16.32 4.03
CA GLY A 42 5.06 -17.08 3.87
C GLY A 42 5.86 -16.73 2.61
N THR A 43 5.21 -16.34 1.52
CA THR A 43 5.86 -16.09 0.21
C THR A 43 5.79 -14.64 -0.24
N GLY A 44 4.88 -13.84 0.32
CA GLY A 44 4.59 -12.48 -0.15
C GLY A 44 3.79 -12.44 -1.47
N GLU A 45 3.38 -13.58 -2.00
CA GLU A 45 2.58 -13.66 -3.23
C GLU A 45 1.24 -12.93 -3.05
N ARG A 46 0.85 -12.12 -4.04
CA ARG A 46 -0.44 -11.40 -4.04
C ARG A 46 -1.56 -12.38 -4.39
N LEU A 47 -2.46 -12.61 -3.43
CA LEU A 47 -3.57 -13.56 -3.55
C LEU A 47 -4.84 -12.91 -4.12
N GLY A 48 -4.96 -11.59 -4.05
CA GLY A 48 -6.11 -10.85 -4.60
C GLY A 48 -6.17 -9.40 -4.13
N LEU A 49 -6.85 -8.55 -4.89
CA LEU A 49 -7.12 -7.16 -4.52
C LEU A 49 -8.23 -7.12 -3.45
N LEU A 50 -7.97 -6.42 -2.35
CA LEU A 50 -8.92 -6.21 -1.26
C LEU A 50 -9.63 -4.86 -1.39
N ALA A 51 -8.88 -3.80 -1.70
CA ALA A 51 -9.42 -2.45 -1.79
C ALA A 51 -8.53 -1.55 -2.67
N THR A 52 -9.12 -0.47 -3.14
CA THR A 52 -8.41 0.66 -3.74
C THR A 52 -8.84 1.92 -3.02
N ALA A 53 -7.87 2.76 -2.63
CA ALA A 53 -8.11 4.01 -1.93
C ALA A 53 -7.09 5.07 -2.36
N SER A 54 -7.26 6.29 -1.88
CA SER A 54 -6.29 7.37 -2.07
C SER A 54 -5.62 7.71 -0.75
N VAL A 55 -4.35 8.08 -0.80
CA VAL A 55 -3.65 8.69 0.34
C VAL A 55 -4.26 10.05 0.60
N GLY A 56 -4.68 10.30 1.84
CA GLY A 56 -5.13 11.58 2.35
C GLY A 56 -3.99 12.37 2.99
N GLU A 57 -4.37 13.43 3.69
CA GLU A 57 -3.42 14.30 4.38
C GLU A 57 -2.56 13.53 5.40
N GLY A 58 -1.27 13.86 5.44
CA GLY A 58 -0.32 13.24 6.36
C GLY A 58 -0.12 11.74 6.16
N GLY A 59 -0.34 11.21 4.95
CA GLY A 59 -0.03 9.81 4.61
C GLY A 59 -1.09 8.80 5.02
N TRP A 60 -2.25 9.23 5.54
CA TRP A 60 -3.32 8.32 5.95
C TRP A 60 -4.12 7.80 4.75
N VAL A 61 -4.34 6.50 4.69
CA VAL A 61 -5.22 5.86 3.71
C VAL A 61 -6.48 5.41 4.42
N ASP A 62 -7.59 6.10 4.18
CA ASP A 62 -8.91 5.69 4.64
C ASP A 62 -9.54 4.75 3.61
N LEU A 63 -9.92 3.55 4.05
CA LEU A 63 -10.55 2.56 3.18
C LEU A 63 -12.06 2.82 3.08
N PRO A 64 -12.67 2.63 1.89
CA PRO A 64 -14.12 2.79 1.73
C PRO A 64 -14.90 1.77 2.57
N GLU A 65 -14.35 0.57 2.73
CA GLU A 65 -14.82 -0.46 3.65
C GLU A 65 -13.63 -1.00 4.45
N PRO A 66 -13.78 -1.21 5.78
CA PRO A 66 -12.71 -1.79 6.58
C PRO A 66 -12.38 -3.21 6.13
N ILE A 67 -11.09 -3.53 6.03
CA ILE A 67 -10.64 -4.89 5.75
C ILE A 67 -10.45 -5.67 7.06
N ILE A 68 -10.79 -6.95 7.04
CA ILE A 68 -10.53 -7.88 8.14
C ILE A 68 -9.22 -8.61 7.84
N VAL A 69 -8.28 -8.55 8.77
CA VAL A 69 -7.00 -9.28 8.71
C VAL A 69 -6.95 -10.22 9.89
N ARG A 70 -6.92 -11.53 9.65
CA ARG A 70 -6.81 -12.51 10.74
C ARG A 70 -5.39 -12.60 11.27
N ALA A 71 -5.23 -13.11 12.48
CA ALA A 71 -3.95 -13.42 13.07
C ALA A 71 -3.09 -14.25 12.10
N GLY A 72 -1.87 -13.79 11.82
CA GLY A 72 -0.96 -14.43 10.88
C GLY A 72 -1.23 -14.15 9.39
N GLU A 73 -2.34 -13.48 9.04
CA GLU A 73 -2.54 -12.94 7.70
C GLU A 73 -1.82 -11.59 7.52
N ALA A 74 -1.70 -11.19 6.26
CA ALA A 74 -1.04 -9.97 5.86
C ALA A 74 -1.70 -9.34 4.63
N PHE A 75 -1.52 -8.04 4.49
CA PHE A 75 -1.80 -7.33 3.25
C PHE A 75 -0.62 -6.44 2.87
N ILE A 76 -0.57 -6.08 1.59
CA ILE A 76 0.40 -5.14 1.05
C ILE A 76 -0.33 -3.95 0.44
N ALA A 77 0.14 -2.74 0.74
CA ALA A 77 -0.30 -1.51 0.11
C ALA A 77 0.74 -1.09 -0.94
N VAL A 78 0.26 -0.89 -2.16
CA VAL A 78 1.09 -0.54 -3.32
C VAL A 78 0.54 0.78 -3.88
N PRO A 79 1.23 1.91 -3.66
CA PRO A 79 0.93 3.16 -4.35
C PRO A 79 1.14 2.99 -5.85
N ASP A 80 0.21 3.52 -6.66
CA ASP A 80 0.40 3.63 -8.11
C ASP A 80 1.72 4.33 -8.40
N PRO A 81 2.46 4.01 -9.46
CA PRO A 81 3.73 4.68 -9.76
C PRO A 81 3.55 6.20 -9.78
N ALA A 82 4.54 6.93 -9.27
CA ALA A 82 4.49 8.38 -9.32
C ALA A 82 4.29 8.79 -10.77
N SER A 83 3.41 9.76 -11.04
CA SER A 83 3.30 10.32 -12.38
C SER A 83 4.61 11.07 -12.68
N GLY A 84 5.61 10.33 -13.13
CA GLY A 84 6.83 10.91 -13.63
C GLY A 84 6.47 11.65 -14.90
N LYS A 85 6.43 12.99 -14.86
CA LYS A 85 6.85 13.74 -16.04
C LYS A 85 8.30 13.32 -16.28
N VAL A 86 8.51 12.42 -17.23
CA VAL A 86 9.83 12.14 -17.77
C VAL A 86 10.28 13.44 -18.42
N HIS A 87 11.10 14.22 -17.72
CA HIS A 87 11.84 15.28 -18.38
C HIS A 87 12.88 14.58 -19.28
N PRO A 88 12.85 14.79 -20.61
CA PRO A 88 13.94 14.34 -21.44
C PRO A 88 15.22 15.02 -20.95
N ILE A 89 16.27 14.21 -20.78
CA ILE A 89 17.62 14.74 -20.65
C ILE A 89 17.99 15.33 -22.01
N ASP A 90 18.28 16.64 -22.04
CA ASP A 90 18.87 17.31 -23.22
C ASP A 90 20.34 16.89 -23.39
#